data_AF-A0A0E0PVV8-F1
#
_entry.id   AF-A0A0E0PVV8-F1
#
_cell.length_a   1.000
_cell.length_b   1.000
_cell.length_c   1.000
_cell.angle_alpha   90.00
_cell.angle_beta   90.00
_cell.angle_gamma   90.00
#
_symmetry.space_group_name_H-M   'P 1'
#
loop_
_entity.id
_entity.type
_entity.pdbx_description
1 polymer ?
#
loop_
_entity_poly.entity_id
_entity_poly.type
_entity_poly.pdbx_seq_one_letter_code
_entity_poly.pdbx_strand_id
1 'polypeptide(L)'
;METPTNLTNTISAVHLLKINGYSVTRALGCSEYISSRRLAAGGYDWEVLYYPRYYEHGVYWIALRLMFMSKECKHEVKAALKCQLVHEAQIYLPSGSKSVSSKYTGQRDCGPALLLVKQDDLPGSNYFIGDSFVVECTITVLREPQEAVTNVSPNVSNPCCDLQMHLGELLLSEKGADVTFVVAGESFLAHKIILAARSPVFMAEFFGPMKESSSQCVEIKDIEASVFKAMLHFIYTGTSPELDQQHVVSDSEQDITTMTQHLLVAADRYGLDRLKLICQDRLHDDINVETVATTLAFAEQHSCTQLKDRCIEFIISSRANLDAVMATEGYKLVIASCPSVLSTLLRAAVGR
;
A
#
# COMPACT_ATOMS: atom_id res chain seq x y z
N MET A 1 28.98 -28.43 -25.05
CA MET A 1 27.96 -28.63 -24.02
C MET A 1 27.71 -27.27 -23.41
N GLU A 2 26.59 -26.64 -23.75
CA GLU A 2 26.21 -25.37 -23.15
C GLU A 2 25.84 -25.62 -21.69
N THR A 3 26.47 -24.87 -20.78
CA THR A 3 26.14 -24.89 -19.36
C THR A 3 24.79 -24.21 -19.16
N PRO A 4 23.87 -24.78 -18.36
CA PRO A 4 22.58 -24.17 -18.11
C PRO A 4 22.75 -22.81 -17.42
N THR A 5 22.27 -21.76 -18.07
CA THR A 5 22.27 -20.39 -17.52
C THR A 5 21.16 -20.26 -16.48
N ASN A 6 21.50 -19.76 -15.30
CA ASN A 6 20.52 -19.51 -14.25
C ASN A 6 19.77 -18.19 -14.54
N LEU A 7 18.46 -18.29 -14.78
CA LEU A 7 17.59 -17.15 -15.12
C LEU A 7 17.09 -16.38 -13.89
N THR A 8 17.31 -16.90 -12.68
CA THR A 8 16.73 -16.34 -11.45
C THR A 8 17.75 -16.26 -10.33
N ASN A 9 17.77 -15.15 -9.60
CA ASN A 9 18.57 -15.03 -8.39
C ASN A 9 17.67 -15.23 -7.17
N THR A 10 17.85 -16.31 -6.43
CA THR A 10 17.07 -16.60 -5.23
C THR A 10 17.97 -16.72 -4.02
N ILE A 11 17.59 -16.09 -2.92
CA ILE A 11 18.25 -16.26 -1.62
C ILE A 11 17.36 -17.11 -0.74
N SER A 12 17.89 -18.22 -0.26
CA SER A 12 17.18 -19.10 0.65
C SER A 12 17.82 -19.06 2.04
N ALA A 13 16.99 -18.98 3.07
CA ALA A 13 17.38 -19.13 4.46
C ALA A 13 16.62 -20.31 5.07
N VAL A 14 17.31 -21.17 5.81
CA VAL A 14 16.73 -22.36 6.46
C VAL A 14 16.67 -22.11 7.97
N HIS A 15 15.51 -22.37 8.57
CA HIS A 15 15.26 -22.17 9.98
C HIS A 15 14.58 -23.40 10.58
N LEU A 16 15.09 -23.88 11.71
CA LEU A 16 14.49 -24.97 12.47
C LEU A 16 13.61 -24.37 13.58
N LEU A 17 12.32 -24.68 13.54
CA LEU A 17 11.35 -24.28 14.54
C LEU A 17 10.97 -25.51 15.36
N LYS A 18 11.38 -25.54 16.63
CA LYS A 18 10.97 -26.57 17.58
C LYS A 18 9.69 -26.13 18.26
N ILE A 19 8.62 -26.89 18.07
CA ILE A 19 7.37 -26.72 18.80
C ILE A 19 7.44 -27.65 20.01
N ASN A 20 7.38 -27.07 21.21
CA ASN A 20 7.31 -27.80 22.47
C ASN A 20 5.93 -27.62 23.09
N GLY A 21 5.45 -28.66 23.77
CA GLY A 21 4.15 -28.58 24.46
C GLY A 21 2.99 -28.62 23.47
N TYR A 22 3.06 -29.45 22.42
CA TYR A 22 2.01 -29.52 21.39
C TYR A 22 0.63 -29.79 22.01
N SER A 23 0.56 -30.63 23.04
CA SER A 23 -0.65 -30.87 23.82
C SER A 23 -1.33 -29.59 24.31
N VAL A 24 -0.55 -28.58 24.71
CA VAL A 24 -1.04 -27.27 25.16
C VAL A 24 -1.43 -26.39 23.97
N THR A 25 -0.63 -26.36 22.90
CA THR A 25 -0.94 -25.52 21.73
C THR A 25 -2.21 -25.97 21.02
N ARG A 26 -2.65 -27.23 21.19
CA ARG A 26 -3.94 -27.71 20.70
C ARG A 26 -5.17 -27.02 21.31
N ALA A 27 -5.02 -26.35 22.44
CA ALA A 27 -6.11 -25.57 23.05
C ALA A 27 -6.43 -24.28 22.25
N LEU A 28 -5.53 -23.84 21.36
CA LEU A 28 -5.71 -22.66 20.54
C LEU A 28 -6.84 -22.84 19.51
N GLY A 29 -7.63 -21.79 19.32
CA GLY A 29 -8.71 -21.71 18.33
C GLY A 29 -8.23 -21.72 16.88
N CYS A 30 -9.16 -21.88 15.93
CA CYS A 30 -8.82 -22.05 14.50
C CYS A 30 -8.15 -20.82 13.85
N SER A 31 -8.31 -19.65 14.46
CA SER A 31 -7.71 -18.38 14.03
C SER A 31 -6.53 -17.96 14.89
N GLU A 32 -6.24 -18.69 15.97
CA GLU A 32 -5.14 -18.38 16.88
C GLU A 32 -3.84 -19.02 16.40
N TYR A 33 -2.75 -18.30 16.59
CA TYR A 33 -1.43 -18.70 16.14
C TYR A 33 -0.35 -18.31 17.12
N ILE A 34 0.79 -18.97 16.99
CA ILE A 34 2.03 -18.62 17.67
C ILE A 34 3.00 -18.11 16.60
N SER A 35 3.54 -16.91 16.79
CA SER A 35 4.56 -16.37 15.88
C SER A 35 5.95 -16.85 16.27
N SER A 36 6.80 -17.13 15.28
CA SER A 36 8.23 -17.30 15.50
C SER A 36 8.88 -15.98 15.91
N ARG A 37 10.14 -16.04 16.35
CA ARG A 37 11.00 -14.83 16.33
C ARG A 37 11.14 -14.31 14.90
N ARG A 38 11.55 -13.05 14.75
CA ARG A 38 11.92 -12.50 13.43
C ARG A 38 13.08 -13.28 12.81
N LEU A 39 12.92 -13.61 11.54
CA LEU A 39 13.83 -14.39 10.71
C LEU A 39 14.28 -13.52 9.54
N ALA A 40 15.60 -13.37 9.36
CA ALA A 40 16.16 -12.61 8.26
C ALA A 40 16.35 -13.51 7.02
N ALA A 41 15.73 -13.14 5.91
CA ALA A 41 15.89 -13.83 4.63
C ALA A 41 15.80 -12.84 3.46
N GLY A 42 16.75 -12.92 2.52
CA GLY A 42 16.74 -12.08 1.32
C GLY A 42 16.91 -10.58 1.55
N GLY A 43 17.36 -10.15 2.74
CA GLY A 43 17.44 -8.74 3.14
C GLY A 43 16.19 -8.20 3.83
N TYR A 44 15.20 -9.06 4.09
CA TYR A 44 13.95 -8.71 4.76
C TYR A 44 13.76 -9.52 6.04
N ASP A 45 12.93 -8.97 6.93
CA ASP A 45 12.48 -9.61 8.16
C ASP A 45 11.14 -10.32 7.93
N TRP A 46 11.06 -11.55 8.41
CA TRP A 46 9.92 -12.43 8.26
C TRP A 46 9.53 -13.03 9.61
N GLU A 47 8.27 -13.38 9.77
CA GLU A 47 7.80 -14.22 10.87
C GLU A 47 7.04 -15.42 10.29
N VAL A 48 7.24 -16.60 10.88
CA VAL A 48 6.48 -17.80 10.54
C VAL A 48 5.41 -17.98 11.60
N LEU A 49 4.15 -17.93 11.17
CA LEU A 49 2.98 -18.13 12.01
C LEU A 49 2.62 -19.60 12.04
N TYR A 50 2.61 -20.18 13.24
CA TYR A 50 2.23 -21.56 13.48
C TYR A 50 0.78 -21.64 13.95
N TYR A 51 -0.05 -22.37 13.20
CA TYR A 51 -1.44 -22.67 13.52
C TYR A 51 -1.55 -24.15 13.90
N PRO A 52 -1.73 -24.48 15.20
CA PRO A 52 -1.89 -25.87 15.65
C PRO A 52 -3.22 -26.49 15.20
N ARG A 53 -4.22 -25.65 14.90
CA ARG A 53 -5.54 -26.04 14.39
C ARG A 53 -5.94 -25.11 13.25
N TYR A 54 -5.93 -25.62 12.03
CA TYR A 54 -6.38 -24.91 10.84
C TYR A 54 -7.40 -25.78 10.09
N TYR A 55 -8.63 -25.27 9.92
CA TYR A 55 -9.71 -26.04 9.30
C TYR A 55 -9.74 -25.80 7.79
N GLU A 56 -9.45 -26.84 7.01
CA GLU A 56 -9.49 -26.76 5.55
C GLU A 56 -9.85 -28.13 4.95
N HIS A 57 -10.69 -28.13 3.92
CA HIS A 57 -11.18 -29.35 3.25
C HIS A 57 -11.86 -30.37 4.20
N GLY A 58 -12.55 -29.89 5.23
CA GLY A 58 -13.29 -30.76 6.16
C GLY A 58 -12.43 -31.43 7.24
N VAL A 59 -11.14 -31.09 7.33
CA VAL A 59 -10.19 -31.71 8.27
C VAL A 59 -9.35 -30.64 8.97
N TYR A 60 -8.85 -30.98 10.16
CA TYR A 60 -7.93 -30.13 10.91
C TYR A 60 -6.48 -30.41 10.54
N TRP A 61 -5.78 -29.35 10.15
CA TRP A 61 -4.37 -29.35 9.79
C TRP A 61 -3.56 -28.58 10.80
N ILE A 62 -2.29 -28.97 10.89
CA ILE A 62 -1.23 -28.10 11.40
C ILE A 62 -0.74 -27.30 10.20
N ALA A 63 -0.90 -25.97 10.27
CA ALA A 63 -0.57 -25.08 9.17
C ALA A 63 0.48 -24.05 9.57
N LEU A 64 1.25 -23.60 8.57
CA LEU A 64 2.18 -22.49 8.73
C LEU A 64 1.89 -21.41 7.69
N ARG A 65 2.07 -20.14 8.08
CA ARG A 65 1.99 -18.99 7.17
C ARG A 65 3.24 -18.16 7.30
N LEU A 66 3.65 -17.54 6.21
CA LEU A 66 4.75 -16.58 6.21
C LEU A 66 4.17 -15.16 6.29
N MET A 67 4.66 -14.36 7.23
CA MET A 67 4.30 -12.96 7.40
C MET A 67 5.51 -12.08 7.14
N PHE A 68 5.32 -11.04 6.33
CA PHE A 68 6.35 -10.04 6.04
C PHE A 68 6.41 -8.98 7.14
N MET A 69 7.58 -8.68 7.69
CA MET A 69 7.72 -7.81 8.86
C MET A 69 8.55 -6.54 8.62
N SER A 70 9.25 -6.44 7.48
CA SER A 70 10.00 -5.24 7.12
C SER A 70 9.07 -4.05 6.85
N LYS A 71 9.44 -2.87 7.35
CA LYS A 71 8.72 -1.61 7.15
C LYS A 71 8.97 -0.99 5.77
N GLU A 72 10.13 -1.27 5.18
CA GLU A 72 10.53 -0.74 3.88
C GLU A 72 10.24 -1.75 2.78
N CYS A 73 9.34 -1.38 1.88
CA CYS A 73 9.05 -2.16 0.68
C CYS A 73 8.77 -1.19 -0.47
N LYS A 74 9.81 -0.77 -1.20
CA LYS A 74 9.63 0.09 -2.39
C LYS A 74 8.93 -0.64 -3.55
N HIS A 75 8.95 -1.98 -3.54
CA HIS A 75 8.41 -2.87 -4.60
C HIS A 75 7.82 -4.15 -4.01
N GLU A 76 7.00 -4.88 -4.77
CA GLU A 76 6.46 -6.19 -4.36
C GLU A 76 7.57 -7.22 -4.08
N VAL A 77 7.60 -7.82 -2.89
CA VAL A 77 8.55 -8.90 -2.58
C VAL A 77 7.93 -10.26 -2.91
N LYS A 78 8.62 -11.07 -3.71
CA LYS A 78 8.18 -12.43 -4.06
C LYS A 78 8.95 -13.42 -3.21
N ALA A 79 8.24 -14.19 -2.38
CA ALA A 79 8.86 -15.19 -1.51
C ALA A 79 8.06 -16.50 -1.46
N ALA A 80 8.78 -17.59 -1.21
CA ALA A 80 8.22 -18.91 -0.99
C ALA A 80 8.57 -19.41 0.40
N LEU A 81 7.59 -20.04 1.05
CA LEU A 81 7.80 -20.81 2.28
C LEU A 81 7.73 -22.29 1.90
N LYS A 82 8.78 -23.03 2.22
CA LYS A 82 8.83 -24.49 2.14
C LYS A 82 8.99 -25.06 3.54
N CYS A 83 8.16 -26.04 3.90
CA CYS A 83 8.20 -26.67 5.21
C CYS A 83 8.27 -28.20 5.10
N GLN A 84 9.01 -28.81 6.02
CA GLN A 84 9.06 -30.26 6.21
C GLN A 84 9.29 -30.60 7.70
N LEU A 85 8.77 -31.74 8.14
CA LEU A 85 9.05 -32.27 9.47
C LEU A 85 10.42 -32.95 9.46
N VAL A 86 11.22 -32.66 10.48
CA VAL A 86 12.55 -33.25 10.65
C VAL A 86 12.67 -33.85 12.04
N HIS A 87 13.43 -34.92 12.14
CA HIS A 87 13.73 -35.53 13.43
C HIS A 87 14.80 -34.69 14.14
N GLU A 88 14.63 -34.45 15.44
CA GLU A 88 15.54 -33.57 16.21
C GLU A 88 17.00 -34.04 16.17
N ALA A 89 17.23 -35.36 16.26
CA ALA A 89 18.57 -35.94 16.13
C ALA A 89 19.03 -36.18 14.68
N GLN A 90 18.24 -35.75 13.66
CA GLN A 90 18.49 -35.98 12.23
C GLN A 90 18.70 -37.45 11.81
N ILE A 91 18.22 -38.40 12.61
CA ILE A 91 18.40 -39.85 12.40
C ILE A 91 17.50 -40.37 11.25
N TYR A 92 16.38 -39.71 10.98
CA TYR A 92 15.43 -40.08 9.94
C TYR A 92 15.43 -39.07 8.79
N LEU A 93 15.10 -39.56 7.60
CA LEU A 93 14.84 -38.71 6.44
C LEU A 93 13.70 -37.71 6.76
N PRO A 94 13.80 -36.45 6.29
CA PRO A 94 12.71 -35.48 6.41
C PRO A 94 11.40 -35.99 5.80
N SER A 95 10.28 -35.48 6.29
CA SER A 95 8.98 -35.77 5.66
C SER A 95 8.93 -35.20 4.25
N GLY A 96 7.91 -35.59 3.47
CA GLY A 96 7.62 -34.93 2.19
C GLY A 96 7.47 -33.43 2.36
N SER A 97 8.27 -32.65 1.63
CA SER A 97 8.27 -31.20 1.74
C SER A 97 7.06 -30.59 1.02
N LYS A 98 6.46 -29.57 1.63
CA LYS A 98 5.38 -28.78 1.04
C LYS A 98 5.84 -27.34 0.86
N SER A 99 5.29 -26.65 -0.13
CA SER A 99 5.68 -25.26 -0.41
C SER A 99 4.51 -24.43 -0.89
N VAL A 100 4.50 -23.16 -0.50
CA VAL A 100 3.60 -22.13 -1.01
C VAL A 100 4.43 -20.90 -1.37
N SER A 101 3.98 -20.13 -2.35
CA SER A 101 4.60 -18.87 -2.74
C SER A 101 3.57 -17.76 -2.80
N SER A 102 4.01 -16.53 -2.52
CA SER A 102 3.16 -15.35 -2.59
C SER A 102 3.99 -14.11 -2.91
N LYS A 103 3.25 -13.07 -3.29
CA LYS A 103 3.72 -11.69 -3.27
C LYS A 103 3.38 -11.07 -1.92
N TYR A 104 4.23 -10.18 -1.45
CA TYR A 104 4.07 -9.42 -0.21
C TYR A 104 4.23 -7.94 -0.53
N THR A 105 3.22 -7.14 -0.21
CA THR A 105 3.15 -5.72 -0.62
C THR A 105 3.28 -4.74 0.53
N GLY A 106 3.22 -5.20 1.78
CA GLY A 106 3.26 -4.31 2.94
C GLY A 106 3.60 -5.03 4.25
N GLN A 107 3.90 -4.24 5.28
CA GLN A 107 4.19 -4.76 6.59
C GLN A 107 2.99 -5.54 7.15
N ARG A 108 3.25 -6.71 7.73
CA ARG A 108 2.29 -7.69 8.22
C ARG A 108 1.40 -8.33 7.15
N ASP A 109 1.76 -8.19 5.89
CA ASP A 109 1.15 -8.97 4.82
C ASP A 109 1.43 -10.47 5.03
N CYS A 110 0.41 -11.30 4.90
CA CYS A 110 0.42 -12.69 5.30
C CYS A 110 0.07 -13.61 4.14
N GLY A 111 1.04 -14.43 3.74
CA GLY A 111 0.90 -15.36 2.63
C GLY A 111 -0.11 -16.48 2.87
N PRO A 112 -0.38 -17.33 1.88
CA PRO A 112 -1.33 -18.43 1.98
C PRO A 112 -0.92 -19.46 3.05
N ALA A 113 -1.89 -20.23 3.54
CA ALA A 113 -1.66 -21.32 4.47
C ALA A 113 -0.94 -22.50 3.81
N LEU A 114 0.17 -22.94 4.40
CA LEU A 114 0.84 -24.19 4.07
C LEU A 114 0.35 -25.27 5.02
N LEU A 115 -0.47 -26.19 4.49
CA LEU A 115 -1.01 -27.33 5.23
C LEU A 115 0.05 -28.42 5.43
N LEU A 116 0.77 -28.40 6.56
CA LEU A 116 1.94 -29.27 6.79
C LEU A 116 1.55 -30.74 6.98
N VAL A 117 0.72 -31.03 7.97
CA VAL A 117 0.30 -32.40 8.32
C VAL A 117 -1.08 -32.36 8.96
N LYS A 118 -1.89 -33.41 8.80
CA LYS A 118 -3.16 -33.50 9.52
C LYS A 118 -2.88 -33.65 11.00
N GLN A 119 -3.72 -33.02 11.82
CA GLN A 119 -3.55 -33.04 13.27
C GLN A 119 -3.56 -34.47 13.85
N ASP A 120 -4.38 -35.36 13.26
CA ASP A 120 -4.52 -36.75 13.72
C ASP A 120 -3.34 -37.65 13.29
N ASP A 121 -2.61 -37.26 12.24
CA ASP A 121 -1.50 -38.05 11.70
C ASP A 121 -0.17 -37.76 12.42
N LEU A 122 -0.01 -36.56 13.02
CA LEU A 122 1.25 -36.16 13.67
C LEU A 122 1.66 -37.08 14.83
N PRO A 123 0.78 -37.44 15.80
CA PRO A 123 1.17 -38.27 16.95
C PRO A 123 1.63 -39.68 16.56
N GLY A 124 1.17 -40.20 15.43
CA GLY A 124 1.61 -41.49 14.89
C GLY A 124 2.89 -41.42 14.07
N SER A 125 3.45 -40.23 13.87
CA SER A 125 4.65 -40.03 13.04
C SER A 125 5.95 -40.18 13.85
N ASN A 126 7.02 -40.61 13.18
CA ASN A 126 8.35 -40.70 13.78
C ASN A 126 8.99 -39.32 14.09
N TYR A 127 8.31 -38.22 13.74
CA TYR A 127 8.80 -36.85 13.94
C TYR A 127 8.22 -36.20 15.22
N PHE A 128 7.24 -36.84 15.85
CA PHE A 128 6.65 -36.41 17.10
C PHE A 128 7.27 -37.20 18.26
N ILE A 129 8.01 -36.51 19.13
CA ILE A 129 8.78 -37.14 20.21
C ILE A 129 8.34 -36.53 21.54
N GLY A 130 7.72 -37.35 22.38
CA GLY A 130 7.15 -36.90 23.65
C GLY A 130 5.96 -35.97 23.42
N ASP A 131 6.19 -34.66 23.47
CA ASP A 131 5.19 -33.62 23.21
C ASP A 131 5.75 -32.49 22.32
N SER A 132 6.71 -32.84 21.46
CA SER A 132 7.44 -31.89 20.63
C SER A 132 7.69 -32.42 19.24
N PHE A 133 7.82 -31.50 18.28
CA PHE A 133 8.25 -31.79 16.91
C PHE A 133 9.03 -30.62 16.34
N VAL A 134 9.83 -30.87 15.31
CA VAL A 134 10.65 -29.84 14.65
C VAL A 134 10.19 -29.67 13.20
N VAL A 135 9.95 -28.42 12.82
CA VAL A 135 9.64 -28.03 11.45
C VAL A 135 10.85 -27.29 10.89
N GLU A 136 11.40 -27.83 9.80
CA GLU A 136 12.36 -27.09 8.98
C GLU A 136 11.57 -26.19 8.02
N CYS A 137 11.82 -24.88 8.13
CA CYS A 137 11.22 -23.84 7.30
C CYS A 137 12.30 -23.21 6.44
N THR A 138 12.17 -23.34 5.12
CA THR A 138 13.02 -22.67 4.15
C THR A 138 12.26 -21.50 3.56
N ILE A 139 12.77 -20.30 3.80
CA ILE A 139 12.25 -19.06 3.22
C ILE A 139 13.13 -18.74 2.02
N THR A 140 12.54 -18.74 0.83
CA THR A 140 13.22 -18.40 -0.41
C THR A 140 12.68 -17.08 -0.93
N VAL A 141 13.53 -16.07 -0.99
CA VAL A 141 13.19 -14.76 -1.55
C VAL A 141 13.76 -14.68 -2.95
N LEU A 142 12.91 -14.36 -3.93
CA LEU A 142 13.36 -14.04 -5.26
C LEU A 142 13.98 -12.64 -5.21
N ARG A 143 15.31 -12.58 -5.34
CA ARG A 143 16.01 -11.34 -5.52
C ARG A 143 15.82 -10.96 -6.98
N GLU A 144 15.05 -9.92 -7.23
CA GLU A 144 15.12 -9.24 -8.53
C GLU A 144 16.59 -8.86 -8.75
N PRO A 145 17.17 -9.12 -9.93
CA PRO A 145 18.57 -8.83 -10.18
C PRO A 145 18.88 -7.42 -9.71
N GLN A 146 19.62 -7.28 -8.61
CA GLN A 146 20.25 -6.02 -8.28
C GLN A 146 21.15 -5.72 -9.46
N GLU A 147 20.91 -4.61 -10.14
CA GLU A 147 21.89 -4.02 -11.03
C GLU A 147 23.19 -3.92 -10.24
N ALA A 148 24.10 -4.85 -10.53
CA ALA A 148 25.42 -4.82 -9.95
C ALA A 148 26.04 -3.51 -10.41
N VAL A 149 26.44 -2.69 -9.44
CA VAL A 149 27.36 -1.56 -9.66
C VAL A 149 28.65 -2.16 -10.22
N THR A 150 28.72 -2.38 -11.54
CA THR A 150 29.94 -2.78 -12.22
C THR A 150 30.64 -1.52 -12.69
N ASN A 151 31.61 -1.08 -11.89
CA ASN A 151 32.70 -0.28 -12.41
C ASN A 151 33.41 -1.07 -13.53
N VAL A 152 33.40 -0.48 -14.74
CA VAL A 152 34.28 -0.67 -15.92
C VAL A 152 34.27 -2.07 -16.58
N SER A 153 33.62 -2.29 -17.73
CA SER A 153 34.05 -1.94 -19.12
C SER A 153 32.97 -2.38 -20.14
N PRO A 154 33.01 -1.94 -21.42
CA PRO A 154 31.83 -1.48 -22.15
C PRO A 154 31.11 -2.52 -23.01
N ASN A 155 29.89 -2.13 -23.39
CA ASN A 155 29.02 -2.59 -24.47
C ASN A 155 27.70 -3.25 -24.06
N VAL A 156 26.76 -2.30 -23.90
CA VAL A 156 25.31 -2.35 -24.07
C VAL A 156 24.53 -2.70 -22.80
N SER A 157 24.57 -1.74 -21.87
CA SER A 157 23.48 -1.46 -20.94
C SER A 157 22.18 -1.33 -21.71
N ASN A 158 21.21 -2.21 -21.45
CA ASN A 158 19.83 -1.93 -21.79
C ASN A 158 19.33 -0.96 -20.70
N PRO A 159 19.14 0.34 -20.99
CA PRO A 159 18.67 1.28 -19.98
C PRO A 159 17.29 0.82 -19.50
N CYS A 160 17.15 0.69 -18.18
CA CYS A 160 15.83 0.56 -17.58
C CYS A 160 14.99 1.78 -17.98
N CYS A 161 13.68 1.60 -18.16
CA CYS A 161 12.79 2.70 -18.56
C CYS A 161 12.71 3.73 -17.41
N ASP A 162 13.57 4.73 -17.48
CA ASP A 162 13.73 5.88 -16.59
C ASP A 162 12.84 7.05 -17.02
N LEU A 163 11.82 6.80 -17.84
CA LEU A 163 10.92 7.82 -18.39
C LEU A 163 10.35 8.72 -17.29
N GLN A 164 9.96 8.16 -16.14
CA GLN A 164 9.48 8.95 -15.00
C GLN A 164 10.54 9.96 -14.52
N MET A 165 11.80 9.52 -14.36
CA MET A 165 12.88 10.41 -13.93
C MET A 165 13.21 11.44 -15.00
N HIS A 166 13.30 11.02 -16.26
CA HIS A 166 13.56 11.91 -17.38
C HIS A 166 12.47 12.97 -17.56
N LEU A 167 11.19 12.62 -17.38
CA LEU A 167 10.10 13.59 -17.41
C LEU A 167 10.15 14.52 -16.17
N GLY A 168 10.49 13.99 -15.00
CA GLY A 168 10.73 14.81 -13.80
C GLY A 168 11.88 15.82 -14.01
N GLU A 169 13.00 15.37 -14.56
CA GLU A 169 14.13 16.23 -14.93
C GLU A 169 13.76 17.24 -16.02
N LEU A 170 12.89 16.88 -16.96
CA LEU A 170 12.39 17.79 -17.98
C LEU A 170 11.55 18.92 -17.35
N LEU A 171 10.71 18.61 -16.36
CA LEU A 171 9.98 19.61 -15.58
C LEU A 171 10.95 20.53 -14.80
N LEU A 172 11.95 19.95 -14.13
CA LEU A 172 12.92 20.71 -13.32
C LEU A 172 13.86 21.58 -14.14
N SER A 173 14.27 21.10 -15.32
CA SER A 173 15.21 21.82 -16.19
C SER A 173 14.52 22.84 -17.10
N GLU A 174 13.19 22.79 -17.21
CA GLU A 174 12.34 23.67 -18.02
C GLU A 174 12.70 23.68 -19.53
N LYS A 175 13.53 22.72 -19.96
CA LYS A 175 14.07 22.67 -21.33
C LYS A 175 12.97 22.32 -22.32
N GLY A 176 12.68 23.25 -23.22
CA GLY A 176 11.67 23.05 -24.26
C GLY A 176 10.24 23.35 -23.79
N ALA A 177 10.09 23.98 -22.62
CA ALA A 177 8.80 24.46 -22.15
C ALA A 177 8.17 25.41 -23.18
N ASP A 178 6.91 25.15 -23.50
CA ASP A 178 6.13 25.87 -24.52
C ASP A 178 4.86 26.52 -23.93
N VAL A 179 4.71 26.45 -22.60
CA VAL A 179 3.70 27.15 -21.82
C VAL A 179 4.26 27.60 -20.47
N THR A 180 3.80 28.75 -20.00
CA THR A 180 4.02 29.30 -18.65
C THR A 180 2.67 29.42 -17.96
N PHE A 181 2.55 28.92 -16.74
CA PHE A 181 1.40 29.14 -15.89
C PHE A 181 1.72 30.20 -14.85
N VAL A 182 0.82 31.16 -14.66
CA VAL A 182 0.90 32.12 -13.55
C VAL A 182 -0.14 31.72 -12.51
N VAL A 183 0.33 31.32 -11.33
CA VAL A 183 -0.50 30.79 -10.23
C VAL A 183 -0.15 31.53 -8.95
N ALA A 184 -1.11 32.26 -8.38
CA ALA A 184 -0.89 33.09 -7.18
C ALA A 184 0.34 34.04 -7.27
N GLY A 185 0.69 34.49 -8.48
CA GLY A 185 1.85 35.36 -8.73
C GLY A 185 3.17 34.62 -8.98
N GLU A 186 3.19 33.30 -8.85
CA GLU A 186 4.33 32.44 -9.19
C GLU A 186 4.22 31.93 -10.63
N SER A 187 5.35 31.81 -11.31
CA SER A 187 5.43 31.35 -12.70
C SER A 187 5.95 29.91 -12.77
N PHE A 188 5.26 29.04 -13.51
CA PHE A 188 5.60 27.64 -13.71
C PHE A 188 5.74 27.32 -15.20
N LEU A 189 6.93 26.93 -15.64
CA LEU A 189 7.20 26.51 -17.02
C LEU A 189 6.85 25.02 -17.20
N ALA A 190 6.19 24.69 -18.30
CA ALA A 190 5.75 23.32 -18.58
C ALA A 190 5.60 23.03 -20.09
N HIS A 191 5.18 21.80 -20.40
CA HIS A 191 5.10 21.26 -21.76
C HIS A 191 3.65 20.87 -22.10
N LYS A 192 3.03 21.56 -23.05
CA LYS A 192 1.63 21.37 -23.47
C LYS A 192 1.32 19.91 -23.80
N ILE A 193 2.24 19.23 -24.50
CA ILE A 193 2.02 17.85 -24.93
C ILE A 193 1.97 16.86 -23.76
N ILE A 194 2.80 17.05 -22.75
CA ILE A 194 2.82 16.19 -21.55
C ILE A 194 1.54 16.43 -20.75
N LEU A 195 1.18 17.69 -20.53
CA LEU A 195 -0.04 18.07 -19.82
C LEU A 195 -1.29 17.51 -20.52
N ALA A 196 -1.40 17.70 -21.83
CA ALA A 196 -2.52 17.21 -22.63
C ALA A 196 -2.61 15.68 -22.63
N ALA A 197 -1.49 14.96 -22.69
CA ALA A 197 -1.48 13.50 -22.64
C ALA A 197 -1.98 12.94 -21.29
N ARG A 198 -1.93 13.73 -20.23
CA ARG A 198 -2.20 13.29 -18.84
C ARG A 198 -3.48 13.88 -18.26
N SER A 199 -4.02 14.93 -18.85
CA SER A 199 -5.24 15.61 -18.42
C SER A 199 -6.15 15.89 -19.61
N PRO A 200 -7.40 15.38 -19.62
CA PRO A 200 -8.36 15.69 -20.68
C PRO A 200 -8.71 17.19 -20.75
N VAL A 201 -8.60 17.90 -19.62
CA VAL A 201 -8.82 19.35 -19.56
C VAL A 201 -7.71 20.10 -20.28
N PHE A 202 -6.44 19.78 -20.00
CA PHE A 202 -5.32 20.36 -20.76
C PHE A 202 -5.32 19.94 -22.23
N MET A 203 -5.80 18.74 -22.55
CA MET A 203 -6.00 18.32 -23.94
C MET A 203 -6.99 19.24 -24.66
N ALA A 204 -8.14 19.50 -24.05
CA ALA A 204 -9.15 20.40 -24.59
C ALA A 204 -8.65 21.85 -24.67
N GLU A 205 -7.95 22.32 -23.64
CA GLU A 205 -7.41 23.68 -23.55
C GLU A 205 -6.41 23.97 -24.68
N PHE A 206 -5.45 23.06 -24.91
CA PHE A 206 -4.35 23.29 -25.85
C PHE A 206 -4.64 22.82 -27.27
N PHE A 207 -5.44 21.76 -27.43
CA PHE A 207 -5.66 21.09 -28.71
C PHE A 207 -7.14 20.97 -29.10
N GLY A 208 -8.06 21.51 -28.30
CA GLY A 208 -9.49 21.50 -28.60
C GLY A 208 -9.93 22.51 -29.66
N PRO A 209 -11.19 22.44 -30.10
CA PRO A 209 -11.74 23.31 -31.16
C PRO A 209 -11.84 24.79 -30.75
N MET A 210 -11.87 25.08 -29.44
CA MET A 210 -11.87 26.43 -28.87
C MET A 210 -10.51 26.80 -28.24
N LYS A 211 -9.40 26.17 -28.68
CA LYS A 211 -8.07 26.41 -28.12
C LYS A 211 -7.81 27.90 -27.91
N GLU A 212 -7.37 28.27 -26.71
CA GLU A 212 -6.98 29.64 -26.45
C GLU A 212 -5.89 30.05 -27.45
N SER A 213 -6.18 31.10 -28.20
CA SER A 213 -5.40 31.47 -29.37
C SER A 213 -3.99 31.87 -28.96
N SER A 214 -3.02 30.99 -29.21
CA SER A 214 -1.57 31.27 -29.22
C SER A 214 -0.91 31.80 -27.95
N SER A 215 -1.64 31.99 -26.85
CA SER A 215 -1.04 32.44 -25.59
C SER A 215 -0.07 31.39 -25.05
N GLN A 216 1.16 31.83 -24.82
CA GLN A 216 2.19 31.06 -24.11
C GLN A 216 2.06 31.18 -22.59
N CYS A 217 1.15 32.04 -22.10
CA CYS A 217 0.91 32.29 -20.69
C CYS A 217 -0.54 31.95 -20.34
N VAL A 218 -0.74 31.13 -19.31
CA VAL A 218 -2.05 30.70 -18.82
C VAL A 218 -2.17 31.09 -17.35
N GLU A 219 -3.19 31.87 -17.01
CA GLU A 219 -3.45 32.26 -15.62
C GLU A 219 -4.32 31.21 -14.93
N ILE A 220 -3.83 30.61 -13.83
CA ILE A 220 -4.63 29.68 -13.02
C ILE A 220 -5.15 30.41 -11.80
N LYS A 221 -6.48 30.49 -11.71
CA LYS A 221 -7.21 31.08 -10.59
C LYS A 221 -7.71 29.99 -9.66
N ASP A 222 -7.82 30.35 -8.39
CA ASP A 222 -8.40 29.51 -7.31
C ASP A 222 -7.60 28.23 -7.00
N ILE A 223 -6.30 28.23 -7.29
CA ILE A 223 -5.37 27.16 -6.89
C ILE A 223 -4.13 27.81 -6.28
N GLU A 224 -3.68 27.29 -5.15
CA GLU A 224 -2.43 27.73 -4.52
C GLU A 224 -1.22 27.24 -5.31
N ALA A 225 -0.13 28.02 -5.30
CA ALA A 225 1.09 27.68 -6.03
C ALA A 225 1.69 26.33 -5.59
N SER A 226 1.65 26.02 -4.29
CA SER A 226 2.05 24.73 -3.73
C SER A 226 1.24 23.56 -4.32
N VAL A 227 -0.09 23.69 -4.33
CA VAL A 227 -1.03 22.70 -4.87
C VAL A 227 -0.78 22.47 -6.36
N PHE A 228 -0.62 23.56 -7.11
CA PHE A 228 -0.33 23.48 -8.54
C PHE A 228 1.01 22.81 -8.84
N LYS A 229 2.04 23.11 -8.03
CA LYS A 229 3.35 22.46 -8.12
C LYS A 229 3.27 20.95 -7.89
N ALA A 230 2.55 20.51 -6.85
CA ALA A 230 2.34 19.09 -6.57
C ALA A 230 1.55 18.40 -7.71
N MET A 231 0.54 19.07 -8.26
CA MET A 231 -0.22 18.57 -9.41
C MET A 231 0.67 18.44 -10.66
N LEU A 232 1.51 19.44 -10.96
CA LEU A 232 2.48 19.37 -12.05
C LEU A 232 3.46 18.21 -11.84
N HIS A 233 4.02 18.05 -10.65
CA HIS A 233 4.91 16.94 -10.34
C HIS A 233 4.23 15.59 -10.62
N PHE A 234 2.99 15.41 -10.20
CA PHE A 234 2.22 14.19 -10.46
C PHE A 234 1.96 13.97 -11.96
N ILE A 235 1.69 15.02 -12.73
CA ILE A 235 1.47 14.90 -14.17
C ILE A 235 2.70 14.31 -14.88
N TYR A 236 3.90 14.77 -14.52
CA TYR A 236 5.15 14.32 -15.14
C TYR A 236 5.63 12.97 -14.62
N THR A 237 5.46 12.70 -13.32
CA THR A 237 6.11 11.56 -12.66
C THR A 237 5.13 10.46 -12.24
N GLY A 238 3.85 10.78 -12.09
CA GLY A 238 2.86 9.87 -11.50
C GLY A 238 3.03 9.64 -10.00
N THR A 239 3.86 10.42 -9.31
CA THR A 239 4.03 10.37 -7.84
C THR A 239 3.74 11.73 -7.21
N SER A 240 3.37 11.70 -5.92
CA SER A 240 3.04 12.88 -5.12
C SER A 240 3.82 12.83 -3.80
N PRO A 241 5.13 13.15 -3.80
CA PRO A 241 5.97 13.09 -2.62
C PRO A 241 5.46 13.94 -1.44
N GLU A 242 4.72 15.01 -1.73
CA GLU A 242 4.08 15.88 -0.74
C GLU A 242 3.03 15.12 0.10
N LEU A 243 2.42 14.08 -0.47
CA LEU A 243 1.43 13.24 0.21
C LEU A 243 2.04 12.00 0.87
N ASP A 244 3.32 11.70 0.60
CA ASP A 244 4.01 10.52 1.14
C ASP A 244 4.84 10.81 2.40
N GLN A 245 4.90 12.09 2.82
CA GLN A 245 5.60 12.53 4.02
C GLN A 245 4.80 12.21 5.29
N GLN A 246 4.75 10.93 5.68
CA GLN A 246 4.04 10.47 6.88
C GLN A 246 4.73 10.82 8.21
N HIS A 247 5.87 11.50 8.24
CA HIS A 247 6.57 11.84 9.49
C HIS A 247 7.51 13.05 9.35
N VAL A 248 6.96 14.26 9.22
CA VAL A 248 7.64 15.43 9.77
C VAL A 248 6.80 15.92 10.93
N VAL A 249 7.27 15.62 12.14
CA VAL A 249 6.72 16.19 13.37
C VAL A 249 7.14 17.66 13.38
N SER A 250 6.40 18.48 12.67
CA SER A 250 6.32 19.93 12.81
C SER A 250 4.85 20.29 12.99
N ASP A 251 4.54 21.50 13.47
CA ASP A 251 3.22 22.03 13.83
C ASP A 251 2.16 22.07 12.69
N SER A 252 2.19 21.16 11.71
CA SER A 252 1.62 21.29 10.36
C SER A 252 0.80 20.08 9.86
N GLU A 253 0.28 19.21 10.73
CA GLU A 253 -0.64 18.13 10.28
C GLU A 253 -1.88 18.71 9.59
N GLN A 254 -2.40 19.82 10.14
CA GLN A 254 -3.53 20.55 9.56
C GLN A 254 -3.20 21.13 8.17
N ASP A 255 -1.95 21.51 7.94
CA ASP A 255 -1.50 22.05 6.65
C ASP A 255 -1.45 20.94 5.57
N ILE A 256 -1.07 19.71 5.95
CA ILE A 256 -1.04 18.56 5.04
C ILE A 256 -2.46 18.14 4.66
N THR A 257 -3.38 18.07 5.62
CA THR A 257 -4.80 17.77 5.33
C THR A 257 -5.42 18.84 4.43
N THR A 258 -5.16 20.11 4.71
CA THR A 258 -5.65 21.25 3.90
C THR A 258 -5.09 21.19 2.47
N MET A 259 -3.77 20.98 2.34
CA MET A 259 -3.11 20.77 1.05
C MET A 259 -3.71 19.59 0.28
N THR A 260 -3.97 18.47 0.95
CA THR A 260 -4.56 17.26 0.34
C THR A 260 -5.98 17.52 -0.15
N GLN A 261 -6.78 18.29 0.61
CA GLN A 261 -8.11 18.72 0.18
C GLN A 261 -8.02 19.59 -1.08
N HIS A 262 -7.18 20.62 -1.09
CA HIS A 262 -7.01 21.48 -2.28
C HIS A 262 -6.49 20.70 -3.50
N LEU A 263 -5.57 19.77 -3.28
CA LEU A 263 -5.03 18.91 -4.34
C LEU A 263 -6.09 17.93 -4.88
N LEU A 264 -6.99 17.43 -4.04
CA LEU A 264 -8.14 16.63 -4.49
C LEU A 264 -9.04 17.46 -5.42
N VAL A 265 -9.35 18.70 -5.05
CA VAL A 265 -10.19 19.59 -5.86
C VAL A 265 -9.51 19.90 -7.20
N ALA A 266 -8.21 20.17 -7.18
CA ALA A 266 -7.43 20.37 -8.41
C ALA A 266 -7.42 19.09 -9.26
N ALA A 267 -7.19 17.92 -8.67
CA ALA A 267 -7.18 16.65 -9.38
C ALA A 267 -8.51 16.38 -10.09
N ASP A 268 -9.63 16.63 -9.41
CA ASP A 268 -10.97 16.51 -10.01
C ASP A 268 -11.17 17.51 -11.15
N ARG A 269 -10.81 18.78 -10.92
CA ARG A 269 -10.94 19.87 -11.92
C ARG A 269 -10.17 19.57 -13.21
N TYR A 270 -9.01 18.91 -13.13
CA TYR A 270 -8.18 18.58 -14.28
C TYR A 270 -8.33 17.13 -14.77
N GLY A 271 -9.28 16.34 -14.23
CA GLY A 271 -9.52 14.97 -14.65
C GLY A 271 -8.35 14.01 -14.36
N LEU A 272 -7.69 14.18 -13.22
CA LEU A 272 -6.57 13.36 -12.75
C LEU A 272 -7.07 12.29 -11.76
N ASP A 273 -7.85 11.33 -12.25
CA ASP A 273 -8.58 10.36 -11.41
C ASP A 273 -7.69 9.60 -10.41
N ARG A 274 -6.48 9.19 -10.83
CA ARG A 274 -5.55 8.48 -9.94
C ARG A 274 -5.05 9.37 -8.80
N LEU A 275 -4.78 10.66 -9.06
CA LEU A 275 -4.39 11.60 -8.02
C LEU A 275 -5.56 11.86 -7.06
N LYS A 276 -6.78 11.98 -7.60
CA LYS A 276 -8.01 12.13 -6.81
C LYS A 276 -8.21 10.95 -5.85
N LEU A 277 -7.93 9.72 -6.29
CA LEU A 277 -8.00 8.53 -5.43
C LEU A 277 -6.92 8.54 -4.34
N ILE A 278 -5.67 8.87 -4.69
CA ILE A 278 -4.58 8.98 -3.71
C ILE A 278 -4.93 10.00 -2.62
N CYS A 279 -5.48 11.15 -2.99
CA CYS A 279 -5.90 12.16 -2.01
C CYS A 279 -7.04 11.66 -1.12
N GLN A 280 -8.01 10.91 -1.66
CA GLN A 280 -9.10 10.32 -0.86
C GLN A 280 -8.60 9.27 0.13
N ASP A 281 -7.64 8.44 -0.26
CA ASP A 281 -7.04 7.45 0.64
C ASP A 281 -6.25 8.12 1.78
N ARG A 282 -5.51 9.20 1.47
CA ARG A 282 -4.84 10.00 2.51
C ARG A 282 -5.81 10.67 3.47
N LEU A 283 -6.85 11.33 2.95
CA LEU A 283 -7.87 11.95 3.79
C LEU A 283 -8.64 10.94 4.64
N HIS A 284 -8.74 9.69 4.18
CA HIS A 284 -9.31 8.61 4.97
C HIS A 284 -8.42 8.19 6.14
N ASP A 285 -7.10 8.07 5.92
CA ASP A 285 -6.15 7.69 6.97
C ASP A 285 -6.12 8.71 8.12
N ASP A 286 -6.44 9.97 7.83
CA ASP A 286 -6.48 11.09 8.79
C ASP A 286 -7.86 11.27 9.48
N ILE A 287 -8.86 10.41 9.20
CA ILE A 287 -10.19 10.53 9.81
C ILE A 287 -10.12 10.26 11.31
N ASN A 288 -10.54 11.23 12.10
CA ASN A 288 -10.74 11.12 13.54
C ASN A 288 -12.04 11.82 13.97
N VAL A 289 -12.36 11.78 15.25
CA VAL A 289 -13.61 12.34 15.80
C VAL A 289 -13.75 13.84 15.52
N GLU A 290 -12.66 14.60 15.53
CA GLU A 290 -12.66 16.04 15.30
C GLU A 290 -12.75 16.40 13.81
N THR A 291 -12.12 15.60 12.95
CA THR A 291 -12.00 15.88 11.51
C THR A 291 -13.10 15.26 10.65
N VAL A 292 -13.76 14.19 11.10
CA VAL A 292 -14.70 13.43 10.25
C VAL A 292 -15.87 14.26 9.75
N ALA A 293 -16.36 15.22 10.54
CA ALA A 293 -17.48 16.07 10.14
C ALA A 293 -17.09 16.98 8.97
N THR A 294 -15.95 17.65 9.05
CA THR A 294 -15.47 18.56 8.00
C THR A 294 -15.07 17.78 6.75
N THR A 295 -14.44 16.61 6.89
CA THR A 295 -14.13 15.71 5.77
C THR A 295 -15.39 15.17 5.08
N LEU A 296 -16.44 14.84 5.83
CA LEU A 296 -17.73 14.42 5.27
C LEU A 296 -18.40 15.54 4.45
N ALA A 297 -18.39 16.77 4.97
CA ALA A 297 -18.94 17.92 4.25
C ALA A 297 -18.15 18.21 2.97
N PHE A 298 -16.82 18.13 3.06
CA PHE A 298 -15.94 18.26 1.91
C PHE A 298 -16.22 17.18 0.86
N ALA A 299 -16.39 15.92 1.28
CA ALA A 299 -16.71 14.81 0.39
C ALA A 299 -18.07 15.00 -0.31
N GLU A 300 -19.09 15.50 0.40
CA GLU A 300 -20.38 15.86 -0.19
C GLU A 300 -20.25 16.98 -1.22
N GLN A 301 -19.55 18.07 -0.87
CA GLN A 301 -19.37 19.24 -1.72
C GLN A 301 -18.66 18.89 -3.04
N HIS A 302 -17.68 17.99 -3.00
CA HIS A 302 -16.90 17.56 -4.17
C HIS A 302 -17.36 16.22 -4.76
N SER A 303 -18.56 15.75 -4.40
CA SER A 303 -19.14 14.49 -4.91
C SER A 303 -18.21 13.27 -4.81
N CYS A 304 -17.40 13.21 -3.75
CA CYS A 304 -16.47 12.11 -3.48
C CYS A 304 -17.18 10.99 -2.73
N THR A 305 -17.85 10.10 -3.46
CA THR A 305 -18.70 9.04 -2.89
C THR A 305 -17.95 8.08 -1.98
N GLN A 306 -16.75 7.64 -2.36
CA GLN A 306 -15.96 6.69 -1.56
C GLN A 306 -15.54 7.30 -0.22
N LEU A 307 -15.01 8.53 -0.22
CA LEU A 307 -14.64 9.24 1.01
C LEU A 307 -15.87 9.49 1.90
N LYS A 308 -17.00 9.85 1.29
CA LYS A 308 -18.28 10.03 2.00
C LYS A 308 -18.73 8.75 2.70
N ASP A 309 -18.70 7.61 2.00
CA ASP A 309 -19.12 6.32 2.56
C ASP A 309 -18.22 5.91 3.74
N ARG A 310 -16.90 6.10 3.62
CA ARG A 310 -15.94 5.84 4.70
C ARG A 310 -16.16 6.75 5.92
N CYS A 311 -16.45 8.05 5.70
CA CYS A 311 -16.80 8.97 6.79
C CYS A 311 -18.08 8.53 7.51
N ILE A 312 -19.11 8.13 6.77
CA ILE A 312 -20.36 7.63 7.34
C ILE A 312 -20.10 6.36 8.14
N GLU A 313 -19.34 5.41 7.60
CA GLU A 313 -18.95 4.17 8.28
C GLU A 313 -18.24 4.44 9.60
N PHE A 314 -17.28 5.37 9.64
CA PHE A 314 -16.60 5.78 10.86
C PHE A 314 -17.57 6.35 11.92
N ILE A 315 -18.47 7.24 11.50
CA ILE A 315 -19.45 7.89 12.40
C ILE A 315 -20.41 6.87 13.01
N ILE A 316 -20.89 5.90 12.22
CA ILE A 316 -21.85 4.88 12.68
C ILE A 316 -21.17 3.61 13.22
N SER A 317 -19.84 3.56 13.26
CA SER A 317 -19.08 2.38 13.74
C SER A 317 -19.36 2.06 15.20
N SER A 318 -19.58 3.09 16.03
CA SER A 318 -19.95 2.92 17.43
C SER A 318 -20.86 4.05 17.90
N ARG A 319 -21.72 3.77 18.89
CA ARG A 319 -22.56 4.81 19.52
C ARG A 319 -21.71 5.89 20.18
N ALA A 320 -20.57 5.52 20.76
CA ALA A 320 -19.64 6.47 21.37
C ALA A 320 -19.03 7.42 20.33
N ASN A 321 -18.68 6.93 19.13
CA ASN A 321 -18.18 7.78 18.04
C ASN A 321 -19.27 8.75 17.58
N LEU A 322 -20.50 8.25 17.38
CA LEU A 322 -21.63 9.10 16.98
C LEU A 322 -21.86 10.23 17.98
N ASP A 323 -21.95 9.90 19.27
CA ASP A 323 -22.17 10.87 20.34
C ASP A 323 -21.01 11.89 20.42
N ALA A 324 -19.76 11.42 20.28
CA ALA A 324 -18.58 12.28 20.29
C ALA A 324 -18.52 13.23 19.08
N VAL A 325 -18.81 12.73 17.88
CA VAL A 325 -18.86 13.55 16.65
C VAL A 325 -19.96 14.59 16.74
N MET A 326 -21.16 14.22 17.24
CA MET A 326 -22.27 15.16 17.42
C MET A 326 -21.95 16.30 18.39
N ALA A 327 -21.04 16.07 19.34
CA ALA A 327 -20.59 17.09 20.29
C ALA A 327 -19.56 18.08 19.69
N THR A 328 -18.95 17.76 18.55
CA THR A 328 -17.94 18.62 17.91
C THR A 328 -18.55 19.89 17.30
N GLU A 329 -17.79 20.98 17.31
CA GLU A 329 -18.17 22.21 16.59
C GLU A 329 -18.20 21.98 15.07
N GLY A 330 -17.30 21.13 14.55
CA GLY A 330 -17.28 20.76 13.13
C GLY A 330 -18.63 20.17 12.68
N TYR A 331 -19.23 19.28 13.47
CA TYR A 331 -20.54 18.71 13.15
C TYR A 331 -21.67 19.75 13.12
N LYS A 332 -21.68 20.68 14.09
CA LYS A 332 -22.67 21.77 14.14
C LYS A 332 -22.59 22.68 12.92
N LEU A 333 -21.37 23.03 12.49
CA LEU A 333 -21.14 23.83 11.29
C LEU A 333 -21.62 23.11 10.03
N VAL A 334 -21.38 21.80 9.94
CA VAL A 334 -21.77 21.00 8.78
C VAL A 334 -23.29 20.84 8.67
N ILE A 335 -24.01 20.72 9.79
CA ILE A 335 -25.48 20.74 9.76
C ILE A 335 -26.00 22.08 9.22
N ALA A 336 -25.38 23.19 9.61
CA ALA A 336 -25.79 24.52 9.15
C ALA A 336 -25.50 24.73 7.64
N SER A 337 -24.35 24.26 7.17
CA SER A 337 -23.90 24.46 5.78
C SER A 337 -24.46 23.43 4.80
N CYS A 338 -24.64 22.17 5.20
CA CYS A 338 -25.00 21.06 4.32
C CYS A 338 -26.07 20.14 4.96
N PRO A 339 -27.36 20.53 4.99
CA PRO A 339 -28.43 19.74 5.61
C PRO A 339 -28.65 18.36 4.98
N SER A 340 -28.25 18.15 3.72
CA SER A 340 -28.36 16.85 3.02
C SER A 340 -27.59 15.73 3.72
N VAL A 341 -26.49 16.07 4.38
CA VAL A 341 -25.63 15.13 5.11
C VAL A 341 -26.39 14.46 6.25
N LEU A 342 -27.24 15.21 6.96
CA LEU A 342 -28.07 14.69 8.06
C LEU A 342 -29.05 13.62 7.57
N SER A 343 -29.71 13.87 6.43
CA SER A 343 -30.63 12.89 5.83
C SER A 343 -29.92 11.59 5.42
N THR A 344 -28.67 11.71 4.98
CA THR A 344 -27.84 10.56 4.60
C THR A 344 -27.42 9.77 5.84
N LEU A 345 -26.95 10.45 6.89
CA LEU A 345 -26.58 9.83 8.17
C LEU A 345 -27.77 9.12 8.83
N LEU A 346 -28.95 9.75 8.85
CA LEU A 346 -30.16 9.14 9.40
C LEU A 346 -30.55 7.87 8.62
N ARG A 347 -30.47 7.90 7.29
CA ARG A 347 -30.76 6.71 6.46
C ARG A 347 -29.76 5.59 6.72
N ALA A 348 -28.47 5.92 6.87
CA ALA A 348 -27.43 4.95 7.18
C ALA A 348 -27.58 4.36 8.59
N ALA A 349 -28.00 5.17 9.57
CA ALA A 349 -28.24 4.72 10.94
C ALA A 349 -29.49 3.85 11.11
N VAL A 350 -30.55 4.10 10.33
CA VAL A 350 -31.81 3.33 10.35
C VAL A 350 -31.73 2.04 9.51
N GLY A 351 -30.76 1.94 8.59
CA GLY A 351 -30.53 0.77 7.75
C GLY A 351 -29.77 -0.39 8.43
N ARG A 352 -29.42 -0.26 9.72
CA ARG A 352 -28.95 -1.34 10.60
C ARG A 352 -30.05 -1.68 11.59
#